data_AF-A0A349BU72-F1
#
_entry.id   AF-A0A349BU72-F1
#
_cell.length_a   1.000
_cell.length_b   1.000
_cell.length_c   1.000
_cell.angle_alpha   90.00
_cell.angle_beta   90.00
_cell.angle_gamma   90.00
#
_symmetry.space_group_name_H-M   'P 1'
#
loop_
_entity.id
_entity.type
_entity.pdbx_description
1 polymer ?
#
loop_
_entity_poly.entity_id
_entity_poly.type
_entity_poly.pdbx_seq_one_letter_code
_entity_poly.pdbx_strand_id
1 'polypeptide(L)' 'IFGTQIDVEHHSRYKTVFSNKGNQKVLWKAMFEGEYDRVWVDNKILQTQIEKQNGSPVSFVFIPVNEYQEVTVAVED' A
#
# COMPACT_ATOMS: atom_id res chain seq x y z
N ILE A 1 2.33 -11.17 23.00
CA ILE A 1 3.28 -10.61 22.01
C ILE A 1 2.63 -10.85 20.67
N PHE A 2 2.06 -9.80 20.06
CA PHE A 2 1.35 -9.91 18.78
C PHE A 2 2.40 -10.15 17.69
N GLY A 3 2.44 -11.37 17.15
CA GLY A 3 3.46 -11.86 16.19
C GLY A 3 3.37 -11.22 14.80
N THR A 4 3.06 -9.92 14.74
CA THR A 4 2.94 -9.14 13.52
C THR A 4 4.12 -8.19 13.45
N GLN A 5 5.15 -8.57 12.70
CA GLN A 5 6.25 -7.68 12.34
C GLN A 5 5.99 -7.15 10.93
N ILE A 6 5.91 -5.84 10.78
CA ILE A 6 5.70 -5.15 9.51
C ILE A 6 6.88 -4.24 9.25
N ASP A 7 7.42 -4.34 8.04
CA ASP A 7 8.43 -3.42 7.54
C ASP A 7 7.84 -2.64 6.36
N VAL A 8 8.05 -1.33 6.35
CA VAL A 8 7.60 -0.44 5.25
C VAL A 8 8.79 0.36 4.77
N GLU A 9 9.09 0.25 3.48
CA GLU A 9 10.18 0.97 2.82
C GLU A 9 9.60 1.91 1.76
N HIS A 10 9.92 3.21 1.86
CA HIS A 10 9.53 4.21 0.88
C HIS A 10 10.71 4.50 -0.04
N HIS A 11 10.63 4.06 -1.31
CA HIS A 11 11.66 4.35 -2.30
C HIS A 11 11.51 5.75 -2.91
N SER A 12 10.27 6.24 -3.00
CA SER A 12 9.94 7.59 -3.46
C SER A 12 8.52 7.97 -3.01
N ARG A 13 8.08 9.20 -3.31
CA ARG A 13 6.68 9.60 -3.12
C ARG A 13 5.67 8.77 -3.94
N TYR A 14 6.15 8.00 -4.91
CA TYR A 14 5.33 7.21 -5.82
C TYR A 14 5.51 5.70 -5.65
N LYS A 15 6.40 5.24 -4.76
CA LYS A 15 6.70 3.80 -4.61
C LYS A 15 6.99 3.43 -3.16
N THR A 16 6.25 2.44 -2.67
CA THR A 16 6.39 1.87 -1.32
C THR A 16 6.43 0.34 -1.41
N VAL A 17 7.29 -0.28 -0.61
CA VAL A 17 7.34 -1.74 -0.40
C VAL A 17 6.84 -2.02 1.01
N PHE A 18 5.96 -3.00 1.14
CA PHE A 18 5.40 -3.44 2.40
C PHE A 18 5.69 -4.93 2.58
N SER A 19 6.34 -5.28 3.68
CA SER A 19 6.70 -6.67 3.99
C SER A 19 6.05 -7.09 5.30
N ASN A 20 5.16 -8.08 5.23
CA ASN A 20 4.59 -8.72 6.41
C ASN A 20 5.49 -9.88 6.85
N LYS A 21 6.33 -9.64 7.86
CA LYS A 21 7.21 -10.66 8.47
C LYS A 21 6.52 -11.42 9.61
N GLY A 22 5.25 -11.15 9.85
CA GLY A 22 4.43 -11.80 10.86
C GLY A 22 3.84 -13.13 10.42
N ASN A 23 3.21 -13.81 11.38
CA ASN A 23 2.52 -15.09 11.18
C ASN A 23 1.00 -14.95 11.02
N GLN A 24 0.52 -13.74 10.72
CA GLN A 24 -0.88 -13.48 10.40
C GLN A 24 -1.00 -12.58 9.19
N LYS A 25 -1.96 -12.89 8.31
CA LYS A 25 -2.41 -12.00 7.23
C LYS A 25 -2.84 -10.63 7.76
N VAL A 26 -2.42 -9.58 7.06
CA VAL A 26 -2.80 -8.19 7.32
C VAL A 26 -3.56 -7.61 6.14
N LEU A 27 -4.54 -6.74 6.41
CA LEU A 27 -5.17 -5.91 5.38
C LEU A 27 -4.53 -4.52 5.43
N TRP A 28 -3.70 -4.22 4.44
CA TRP A 28 -2.99 -2.95 4.35
C TRP A 28 -3.77 -1.94 3.50
N LYS A 29 -3.98 -0.73 4.01
CA LYS A 29 -4.49 0.41 3.23
C LYS A 29 -3.28 1.17 2.66
N ALA A 30 -2.88 0.85 1.43
CA ALA A 30 -1.81 1.56 0.75
C ALA A 30 -2.34 2.91 0.26
N MET A 31 -1.64 4.00 0.60
CA MET A 31 -2.11 5.37 0.38
C MET A 31 -1.04 6.23 -0.27
N PHE A 32 -1.44 7.06 -1.23
CA PHE A 32 -0.59 8.02 -1.92
C PHE A 32 -1.27 9.39 -1.94
N GLU A 33 -0.50 10.44 -1.62
CA GLU A 33 -0.98 11.81 -1.71
C GLU A 33 -1.19 12.22 -3.18
N GLY A 34 -2.40 12.68 -3.49
CA GLY A 34 -2.83 13.00 -4.86
C GLY A 34 -4.02 12.18 -5.32
N GLU A 35 -4.52 12.53 -6.51
CA GLU A 35 -5.62 11.85 -7.19
C GLU A 35 -5.03 10.99 -8.32
N TYR A 36 -4.92 9.68 -8.10
CA TYR A 36 -4.47 8.71 -9.07
C TYR A 36 -5.59 7.70 -9.28
N ASP A 37 -6.09 7.53 -10.50
CA ASP A 37 -7.16 6.57 -10.79
C ASP A 37 -6.73 5.10 -10.61
N ARG A 38 -5.42 4.87 -10.73
CA ARG A 38 -4.81 3.54 -10.80
C ARG A 38 -3.53 3.47 -9.99
N VAL A 39 -3.27 2.29 -9.46
CA VAL A 39 -2.05 1.95 -8.74
C VAL A 39 -1.55 0.59 -9.19
N TRP A 40 -0.24 0.47 -9.35
CA TRP A 40 0.46 -0.79 -9.58
C TRP A 40 0.69 -1.49 -8.24
N VAL A 41 0.15 -2.69 -8.09
CA VAL A 41 0.41 -3.61 -6.98
C VAL A 41 1.13 -4.82 -7.56
N ASP A 42 2.43 -4.92 -7.26
CA ASP A 42 3.41 -5.73 -7.96
C ASP A 42 3.30 -5.51 -9.48
N ASN A 43 2.86 -6.52 -10.24
CA ASN A 43 2.70 -6.46 -11.70
C ASN A 43 1.22 -6.34 -12.13
N LYS A 44 0.32 -5.91 -11.22
CA LYS A 44 -1.12 -5.77 -11.48
C LYS A 44 -1.56 -4.33 -11.28
N ILE A 45 -2.43 -3.85 -12.16
CA ILE A 45 -3.06 -2.54 -12.00
C ILE A 45 -4.38 -2.71 -11.25
N LEU A 46 -4.56 -1.95 -10.17
CA LEU A 46 -5.81 -1.85 -9.42
C LEU A 46 -6.39 -0.44 -9.53
N GLN A 47 -7.71 -0.35 -9.51
CA GLN A 47 -8.43 0.92 -9.40
C GLN A 47 -8.38 1.41 -7.96
N THR A 48 -8.08 2.68 -7.77
CA THR A 48 -8.03 3.32 -6.45
C THR A 48 -9.40 3.80 -6.00
N GLN A 49 -9.52 4.06 -4.71
CA GLN A 49 -10.55 4.93 -4.15
C GLN A 49 -9.89 6.26 -3.75
N ILE A 50 -10.63 7.36 -3.81
CA ILE A 50 -10.15 8.69 -3.43
C ILE A 50 -10.93 9.15 -2.21
N GLU A 51 -10.22 9.59 -1.17
CA GLU A 51 -10.79 10.26 -0.01
C GLU A 51 -10.03 11.55 0.30
N LYS A 52 -10.59 12.44 1.12
CA LYS A 52 -9.87 13.60 1.64
C LYS A 52 -9.31 13.31 3.02
N GLN A 53 -8.01 13.49 3.21
CA GLN A 53 -7.37 13.51 4.53
C GLN A 53 -6.76 14.89 4.79
N ASN A 54 -7.18 15.53 5.89
CA ASN A 54 -6.74 16.88 6.27
C ASN A 54 -6.89 17.93 5.15
N GLY A 55 -7.89 17.75 4.28
CA GLY A 55 -8.16 18.64 3.14
C GLY A 55 -7.45 18.28 1.84
N SER A 56 -6.42 17.42 1.89
CA SER A 56 -5.72 16.92 0.70
C SER A 56 -6.37 15.64 0.16
N PRO A 57 -6.46 15.46 -1.17
CA PRO A 57 -6.89 14.19 -1.74
C PRO A 57 -5.83 13.11 -1.52
N VAL A 58 -6.29 11.91 -1.18
CA VAL A 58 -5.47 10.72 -1.04
C VAL A 58 -6.11 9.58 -1.80
N SER A 59 -5.33 8.95 -2.67
CA SER A 59 -5.73 7.76 -3.39
C SER A 59 -5.27 6.52 -2.65
N PHE A 60 -6.14 5.51 -2.52
CA PHE A 60 -5.83 4.31 -1.76
C PHE A 60 -6.42 3.03 -2.33
N VAL A 61 -5.82 1.91 -1.95
CA VAL A 61 -6.33 0.55 -2.17
C VAL A 61 -6.13 -0.30 -0.92
N PHE A 62 -7.03 -1.25 -0.69
CA PHE A 62 -6.85 -2.28 0.33
C PHE A 62 -6.18 -3.51 -0.27
N ILE A 63 -5.05 -3.90 0.30
CA ILE A 63 -4.23 -5.01 -0.18
C ILE A 63 -4.13 -6.05 0.94
N PRO A 64 -4.63 -7.28 0.73
CA PRO A 64 -4.34 -8.38 1.63
C PRO A 64 -2.87 -8.79 1.47
N VAL A 65 -2.09 -8.72 2.55
CA VAL A 65 -0.69 -9.17 2.60
C VAL A 65 -0.62 -10.38 3.52
N ASN A 66 -0.38 -11.56 2.96
CA ASN A 66 -0.30 -12.82 3.70
C ASN A 66 0.95 -12.86 4.59
N GLU A 67 1.06 -13.90 5.40
CA GLU A 67 2.24 -14.17 6.23
C GLU A 67 3.50 -14.27 5.35
N TYR A 68 4.59 -13.64 5.81
CA TYR A 68 5.90 -13.65 5.14
C TYR A 68 5.89 -13.14 3.69
N GLN A 69 4.84 -12.38 3.31
CA GLN A 69 4.69 -11.81 1.98
C GLN A 69 5.25 -10.39 1.92
N GLU A 70 5.87 -10.07 0.79
CA GLU A 70 6.23 -8.71 0.38
C GLU A 70 5.35 -8.27 -0.79
N VAL A 71 4.95 -7.00 -0.79
CA VAL A 71 4.19 -6.38 -1.87
C VAL A 71 4.79 -5.02 -2.21
N THR A 72 5.04 -4.77 -3.49
CA THR A 72 5.43 -3.45 -4.01
C THR A 72 4.19 -2.71 -4.50
N VAL A 73 4.05 -1.45 -4.11
CA VAL A 73 2.96 -0.59 -4.58
C VAL A 73 3.53 0.69 -5.17
N ALA A 74 3.08 1.06 -6.37
CA ALA A 74 3.52 2.28 -7.05
C ALA A 74 2.38 2.98 -7.80
N VAL A 75 2.45 4.30 -7.89
CA VAL A 75 1.59 5.12 -8.77
C VAL A 75 2.43 5.67 -9.92
N GLU A 76 1.76 6.02 -11.02
CA GLU A 76 2.39 6.75 -12.13
C GLU A 76 2.59 8.23 -11.74
N ASP A 77 3.63 8.86 -12.29
CA ASP A 77 3.93 10.30 -12.12
C ASP A 77 3.03 11.16 -13.03
#